data_AF-A0A836RDG4-F1
#
_entry.id   AF-A0A836RDG4-F1
#
_cell.length_a   1.000
_cell.length_b   1.000
_cell.length_c   1.000
_cell.angle_alpha   90.00
_cell.angle_beta   90.00
_cell.angle_gamma   90.00
#
_symmetry.space_group_name_H-M   'P 1'
#
loop_
_entity.id
_entity.type
_entity.pdbx_description
1 polymer ?
#
loop_
_entity_poly.entity_id
_entity_poly.type
_entity_poly.pdbx_seq_one_letter_code
_entity_poly.pdbx_strand_id
1 'polypeptide(L)'
;MNEELINTLVGVVVTAILAAIGYLVKKFWFEKTESTPDISNAHPPQQVEEKVDKNNIYELRQKIKILFIDDDTKFQTAKMLKNSGWQNTNIIKDCKNLNAPEILETDIFL
;
A
#
# COMPACT_ATOMS: atom_id res chain seq x y z
N MET A 1 41.32 25.58 17.66
CA MET A 1 40.08 25.69 16.86
C MET A 1 39.07 26.38 17.75
N ASN A 2 38.54 27.53 17.34
CA ASN A 2 37.83 28.45 18.23
C ASN A 2 36.38 27.97 18.43
N GLU A 3 35.87 28.00 19.65
CA GLU A 3 34.52 27.51 19.99
C GLU A 3 33.41 28.21 19.18
N GLU A 4 33.60 29.48 18.83
CA GLU A 4 32.66 30.23 17.97
C GLU A 4 32.53 29.63 16.56
N LEU A 5 33.61 29.12 15.97
CA LEU A 5 33.58 28.47 14.66
C LEU A 5 32.82 27.14 14.74
N ILE A 6 32.97 26.41 15.85
CA ILE A 6 32.28 25.14 16.08
C ILE A 6 30.78 25.38 16.26
N ASN A 7 30.38 26.35 17.09
CA ASN A 7 28.98 26.68 17.33
C ASN A 7 28.27 27.19 16.07
N THR A 8 28.96 28.00 15.27
CA THR A 8 28.45 28.48 13.97
C THR A 8 28.24 27.31 13.00
N LEU A 9 29.22 26.41 12.89
CA LEU A 9 29.12 25.24 12.01
C LEU A 9 27.99 24.30 12.44
N VAL A 10 27.86 24.04 13.75
CA VAL A 10 26.78 23.21 14.30
C VAL A 10 25.41 23.83 14.00
N GLY A 11 25.25 25.14 14.18
CA GLY A 11 24.00 25.84 13.87
C GLY A 11 23.59 25.72 12.40
N VAL A 12 24.53 25.87 11.47
CA VAL A 12 24.27 25.73 10.03
C VAL A 12 23.89 24.29 9.66
N VAL A 13 24.57 23.30 10.24
CA VAL A 13 24.27 21.88 9.95
C VAL A 13 22.90 21.48 10.49
N VAL A 14 22.55 21.89 11.72
CA VAL A 14 21.25 21.58 12.32
C VAL A 14 20.11 22.20 11.51
N THR A 15 20.25 23.45 11.08
CA THR A 15 19.23 24.14 10.28
C THR A 15 19.05 23.48 8.90
N ALA A 16 20.13 23.07 8.24
CA ALA A 16 20.07 22.34 6.97
C ALA A 16 19.37 20.98 7.11
N ILE A 17 19.64 20.23 8.19
CA ILE A 17 19.00 18.94 8.46
C ILE A 17 17.50 19.12 8.68
N LEU A 18 17.09 20.11 9.49
CA LEU A 18 15.67 20.36 9.75
C LEU A 18 14.91 20.75 8.47
N ALA A 19 15.52 21.57 7.61
CA ALA A 19 14.94 21.93 6.31
C ALA A 19 14.79 20.71 5.38
N ALA A 20 15.79 19.83 5.33
CA ALA A 20 15.75 18.61 4.52
C ALA A 20 14.67 17.63 5.00
N ILE A 21 14.53 17.45 6.31
CA ILE A 21 13.47 16.62 6.91
C ILE A 21 12.08 17.20 6.56
N GLY A 22 11.89 18.51 6.74
CA GLY A 22 10.63 19.18 6.39
C GLY A 22 10.26 19.03 4.90
N TYR A 23 11.25 19.16 4.02
CA TYR A 23 11.06 18.96 2.58
C TYR A 23 10.66 17.52 2.23
N LEU A 24 11.33 16.53 2.82
CA LEU A 24 11.02 15.11 2.59
C LEU A 24 9.63 14.74 3.11
N VAL A 25 9.24 15.23 4.30
CA VAL A 25 7.90 15.02 4.84
C VAL A 25 6.84 15.62 3.93
N LYS A 26 7.03 16.87 3.47
CA LYS A 26 6.10 17.51 2.52
C LYS A 26 5.97 16.71 1.22
N LYS A 27 7.11 16.29 0.63
CA LYS A 27 7.13 15.56 -0.63
C LYS A 27 6.45 14.19 -0.54
N PHE A 28 6.66 13.44 0.55
CA PHE A 28 6.16 12.08 0.65
C PHE A 28 4.75 11.95 1.23
N TRP A 29 4.28 12.92 2.02
CA TRP A 29 2.97 12.83 2.69
C TRP A 29 1.89 13.74 2.11
N PHE A 30 2.24 14.89 1.52
CA PHE A 30 1.25 15.88 1.08
C PHE A 30 0.94 15.85 -0.42
N GLU A 31 1.56 14.97 -1.20
CA GLU A 31 1.35 14.86 -2.65
C GLU A 31 0.29 13.79 -3.01
N LYS A 32 -0.78 13.68 -2.20
CA LYS A 32 -1.93 12.82 -2.49
C LYS A 32 -3.22 13.63 -2.44
N THR A 33 -4.05 13.44 -3.49
CA THR A 33 -5.35 14.07 -3.83
C THR A 33 -5.19 15.47 -4.45
N GLU A 34 -5.70 15.72 -5.66
CA GLU A 34 -7.11 15.65 -6.05
C GLU A 34 -7.34 15.05 -7.46
N SER A 35 -8.33 14.17 -7.58
CA SER A 35 -8.99 13.89 -8.85
C SER A 35 -10.51 13.87 -8.60
N THR A 36 -11.15 15.01 -8.85
CA THR A 36 -12.60 15.16 -8.87
C THR A 36 -13.11 14.61 -10.22
N PRO A 37 -14.05 13.64 -10.28
CA PRO A 37 -14.68 13.29 -11.53
C PRO A 37 -15.84 14.26 -11.82
N ASP A 38 -15.68 15.03 -12.89
CA ASP A 38 -16.71 15.89 -13.47
C ASP A 38 -17.75 15.02 -14.20
N ILE A 39 -19.03 15.17 -13.87
CA ILE A 39 -20.15 14.49 -14.52
C ILE A 39 -20.81 15.48 -15.48
N SER A 40 -20.64 15.28 -16.79
CA SER A 40 -21.54 15.87 -17.79
C SER A 40 -22.04 14.79 -18.77
N ASN A 41 -23.36 14.77 -18.92
CA ASN A 41 -24.15 13.77 -19.63
C ASN A 41 -24.14 13.99 -21.15
N ALA A 42 -23.94 12.93 -21.93
CA ALA A 42 -24.56 12.72 -23.24
C ALA A 42 -24.46 11.24 -23.68
N HIS A 43 -25.56 10.66 -24.16
CA HIS A 43 -25.65 9.39 -24.92
C HIS A 43 -26.08 9.76 -26.36
N PRO A 44 -25.89 8.99 -27.47
CA PRO A 44 -25.72 7.52 -27.66
C PRO A 44 -24.61 7.13 -28.70
N PRO A 45 -24.42 5.88 -29.22
CA PRO A 45 -25.21 4.64 -29.10
C PRO A 45 -24.47 3.40 -28.57
N GLN A 46 -25.32 2.44 -28.18
CA GLN A 46 -25.06 1.22 -27.44
C GLN A 46 -23.99 0.31 -28.08
N GLN A 47 -22.89 0.12 -27.36
CA GLN A 47 -22.16 -1.15 -27.35
C GLN A 47 -22.50 -1.83 -26.02
N VAL A 48 -22.76 -3.14 -26.06
CA VAL A 48 -22.99 -3.96 -24.87
C VAL A 48 -21.64 -4.08 -24.14
N GLU A 49 -21.26 -3.03 -23.42
CA GLU A 49 -20.27 -3.15 -22.36
C GLU A 49 -20.91 -4.04 -21.30
N GLU A 50 -20.34 -5.23 -21.13
CA GLU A 50 -20.49 -6.02 -19.93
C GLU A 50 -20.28 -5.05 -18.75
N LYS A 51 -21.38 -4.69 -18.06
CA LYS A 51 -21.30 -4.02 -16.78
C LYS A 51 -20.57 -5.01 -15.87
N VAL A 52 -19.24 -4.98 -15.89
CA VAL A 52 -18.44 -5.37 -14.74
C VAL A 52 -18.98 -4.48 -13.66
N ASP A 53 -19.89 -5.05 -12.87
CA ASP A 53 -20.29 -4.46 -11.61
C ASP A 53 -18.94 -4.28 -10.90
N LYS A 54 -18.48 -3.03 -10.88
CA LYS A 54 -17.30 -2.61 -10.15
C LYS A 54 -17.70 -2.70 -8.69
N ASN A 55 -18.08 -3.90 -8.23
CA ASN A 55 -17.97 -4.35 -6.86
C ASN A 55 -16.68 -3.74 -6.39
N ASN A 56 -16.87 -2.72 -5.56
CA ASN A 56 -15.89 -1.71 -5.34
C ASN A 56 -14.59 -2.43 -4.99
N ILE A 57 -13.50 -2.23 -5.73
CA ILE A 57 -12.26 -2.99 -5.51
C ILE A 57 -11.83 -2.92 -4.04
N TYR A 58 -12.21 -1.86 -3.34
CA TYR A 58 -12.05 -1.72 -1.90
C TYR A 58 -12.85 -2.74 -1.07
N GLU A 59 -14.09 -3.07 -1.46
CA GLU A 59 -14.87 -4.15 -0.83
C GLU A 59 -14.28 -5.53 -1.11
N LEU A 60 -13.82 -5.79 -2.35
CA LEU A 60 -13.20 -7.06 -2.69
C LEU A 60 -11.92 -7.29 -1.86
N ARG A 61 -11.12 -6.25 -1.67
CA ARG A 61 -9.91 -6.26 -0.82
C ARG A 61 -10.18 -6.65 0.63
N GLN A 62 -11.39 -6.40 1.13
CA GLN A 62 -11.80 -6.76 2.49
C GLN A 62 -12.41 -8.16 2.60
N LYS A 63 -12.87 -8.73 1.49
CA LYS A 63 -13.54 -10.05 1.47
C LYS A 63 -12.54 -11.16 1.15
N ILE A 64 -11.68 -10.95 0.15
CA ILE A 64 -10.76 -11.99 -0.36
C ILE A 64 -9.66 -12.29 0.65
N LYS A 65 -9.49 -13.58 0.98
CA LYS A 65 -8.44 -14.14 1.83
C LYS A 65 -7.31 -14.71 0.98
N ILE A 66 -6.09 -14.23 1.20
CA ILE A 66 -4.88 -14.61 0.47
C ILE A 66 -3.89 -15.27 1.42
N LEU A 67 -3.34 -16.42 1.06
CA LEU A 67 -2.36 -17.15 1.87
C LEU A 67 -1.07 -17.38 1.09
N PHE A 68 0.06 -16.96 1.64
CA PHE A 68 1.39 -17.33 1.16
C PHE A 68 1.91 -18.52 1.96
N ILE A 69 2.40 -19.54 1.27
CA ILE A 69 2.95 -20.77 1.88
C ILE A 69 4.37 -20.97 1.39
N ASP A 70 5.36 -20.66 2.22
CA ASP A 70 6.78 -20.83 1.89
C ASP A 70 7.63 -20.87 3.16
N ASP A 71 8.77 -21.52 3.09
CA ASP A 71 9.76 -21.56 4.14
C ASP A 71 10.31 -20.17 4.51
N ASP A 72 10.41 -19.25 3.53
CA ASP A 72 10.79 -17.85 3.77
C ASP A 72 9.57 -16.93 3.95
N THR A 73 9.43 -16.35 5.14
CA THR A 73 8.30 -15.48 5.48
C THR A 73 8.50 -14.01 5.08
N LYS A 74 9.64 -13.65 4.46
CA LYS A 74 9.99 -12.27 4.11
C LYS A 74 9.43 -11.80 2.76
N PHE A 75 8.19 -12.18 2.45
CA PHE A 75 7.51 -11.78 1.22
C PHE A 75 7.23 -10.28 1.16
N GLN A 76 8.00 -9.57 0.33
CA GLN A 76 7.69 -8.17 0.02
C GLN A 76 6.32 -8.03 -0.64
N THR A 77 5.90 -8.99 -1.47
CA THR A 77 4.59 -9.00 -2.12
C THR A 77 3.45 -9.05 -1.11
N ALA A 78 3.53 -9.92 -0.09
CA ALA A 78 2.53 -9.98 0.97
C ALA A 78 2.44 -8.63 1.73
N LYS A 79 3.58 -7.99 1.98
CA LYS A 79 3.62 -6.65 2.58
C LYS A 79 2.99 -5.59 1.66
N MET A 80 3.27 -5.61 0.36
CA MET A 80 2.68 -4.70 -0.62
C MET A 80 1.16 -4.87 -0.73
N LEU A 81 0.65 -6.10 -0.67
CA LEU A 81 -0.78 -6.40 -0.68
C LEU A 81 -1.47 -5.82 0.56
N LYS A 82 -0.93 -6.08 1.77
CA LYS A 82 -1.44 -5.49 3.01
C LYS A 82 -1.48 -3.97 2.96
N ASN A 83 -0.39 -3.34 2.52
CA ASN A 83 -0.31 -1.88 2.38
C ASN A 83 -1.29 -1.32 1.33
N SER A 84 -1.69 -2.14 0.36
CA SER A 84 -2.68 -1.79 -0.67
C SER A 84 -4.12 -2.05 -0.20
N GLY A 85 -4.33 -2.48 1.04
CA GLY A 85 -5.65 -2.69 1.64
C GLY A 85 -6.18 -4.12 1.54
N TRP A 86 -5.39 -5.09 1.06
CA TRP A 86 -5.74 -6.52 1.11
C TRP A 86 -5.52 -7.05 2.53
N GLN A 87 -6.48 -6.80 3.41
CA GLN A 87 -6.31 -6.98 4.86
C GLN A 87 -6.18 -8.45 5.26
N ASN A 88 -6.86 -9.35 4.55
CA ASN A 88 -6.86 -10.78 4.83
C ASN A 88 -5.71 -11.50 4.11
N THR A 89 -4.50 -10.96 4.19
CA THR A 89 -3.30 -11.60 3.62
C THR A 89 -2.49 -12.25 4.74
N ASN A 90 -2.27 -13.56 4.68
CA ASN A 90 -1.51 -14.31 5.67
C ASN A 90 -0.29 -15.00 5.06
N ILE A 91 0.69 -15.31 5.89
CA ILE A 91 1.90 -16.06 5.51
C ILE A 91 2.03 -17.19 6.52
N ILE A 92 2.14 -18.42 6.04
CA ILE A 92 2.49 -19.58 6.85
C ILE A 92 3.75 -20.22 6.27
N LYS A 93 4.48 -20.93 7.12
CA LYS A 93 5.72 -21.57 6.71
C LYS A 93 5.47 -22.85 5.90
N ASP A 94 4.51 -23.63 6.37
CA ASP A 94 4.23 -24.96 5.85
C ASP A 94 2.76 -25.29 6.09
N CYS A 95 2.21 -26.20 5.28
CA CYS A 95 0.86 -26.70 5.38
C CYS A 95 0.87 -28.21 5.52
N LYS A 96 0.24 -28.72 6.59
CA LYS A 96 0.22 -30.16 6.88
C LYS A 96 -0.57 -30.97 5.85
N ASN A 97 -1.65 -30.41 5.32
CA ASN A 97 -2.52 -31.02 4.32
C ASN A 97 -3.55 -30.02 3.76
N LEU A 98 -4.16 -30.35 2.63
CA LEU A 98 -5.14 -29.50 1.95
C LEU A 98 -6.48 -29.32 2.69
N ASN A 99 -6.75 -30.12 3.72
CA ASN A 99 -7.95 -29.98 4.55
C ASN A 99 -7.70 -29.11 5.79
N ALA A 100 -6.51 -28.51 5.92
CA ALA A 100 -6.21 -27.62 7.01
C ALA A 100 -7.13 -26.38 6.94
N PRO A 101 -7.67 -25.88 8.07
CA PRO A 101 -8.59 -24.74 8.08
C PRO A 101 -8.07 -23.52 7.32
N GLU A 102 -6.78 -23.22 7.47
CA GLU A 102 -6.11 -22.12 6.79
C GLU A 102 -6.16 -22.23 5.25
N ILE A 103 -6.19 -23.44 4.70
CA ILE A 103 -6.33 -23.67 3.25
C ILE A 103 -7.81 -23.56 2.85
N LEU A 104 -8.69 -24.24 3.58
CA LEU A 104 -10.11 -24.32 3.25
C LEU A 104 -10.80 -22.95 3.33
N GLU A 105 -10.34 -22.08 4.21
CA GLU A 105 -10.87 -20.74 4.36
C GLU A 105 -10.25 -19.72 3.39
N THR A 106 -9.20 -20.08 2.66
CA THR A 106 -8.47 -19.17 1.78
C THR A 106 -9.06 -19.20 0.38
N ASP A 107 -9.22 -18.02 -0.23
CA ASP A 107 -9.71 -17.91 -1.61
C ASP A 107 -8.56 -18.12 -2.63
N ILE A 108 -7.36 -17.65 -2.30
CA ILE A 108 -6.17 -17.73 -3.16
C ILE A 108 -4.95 -18.10 -2.30
N PHE A 109 -4.28 -19.20 -2.62
CA PHE A 109 -2.98 -19.54 -2.02
C PHE A 109 -1.86 -19.51 -3.05
N LEU A 110 -0.67 -19.10 -2.61
CA LEU A 110 0.55 -18.88 -3.39
C LEU A 110 1.75 -19.56 -2.72
#